data_AF-A0A656JXR4-F1
#
_entry.id   AF-A0A656JXR4-F1
#
_cell.length_a   1.000
_cell.length_b   1.000
_cell.length_c   1.000
_cell.angle_alpha   90.00
_cell.angle_beta   90.00
_cell.angle_gamma   90.00
#
_symmetry.space_group_name_H-M   'P 1'
#
loop_
_entity.id
_entity.type
_entity.pdbx_description
1 polymer ?
#
loop_
_entity_poly.entity_id
_entity_poly.type
_entity_poly.pdbx_seq_one_letter_code
_entity_poly.pdbx_strand_id
1 'polypeptide(L)'
;LHGLDVGHPVAGAAHAHEGIKTVSWLTALNHELIEKLGGIGEIQAELPMDWFALYDYGSGLAIQSGPVPEAAPTDQPKPARLVLPNRLFKVIRAPKVGLHNASTNGEPRITGWSAEQWLKRFDIEEDELMAYKGRLLDEPRLTKATTLPDRL
;
A
#
# COMPACT_ATOMS: atom_id res chain seq x y z
N LEU A 1 5.83 -0.64 24.62
CA LEU A 1 6.38 0.33 23.66
C LEU A 1 5.39 1.50 23.56
N HIS A 2 5.76 2.66 24.09
CA HIS A 2 4.99 3.92 23.99
C HIS A 2 5.72 4.90 23.07
N GLY A 3 6.09 4.45 21.87
CA GLY A 3 6.70 5.30 20.85
C GLY A 3 5.62 5.73 19.87
N LEU A 4 5.20 6.99 19.95
CA LEU A 4 4.45 7.63 18.87
C LEU A 4 5.49 8.20 17.90
N ASP A 5 5.72 7.53 16.77
CA ASP A 5 6.47 8.10 15.66
C ASP A 5 5.57 9.09 14.92
N VAL A 6 5.58 10.35 15.38
CA VAL A 6 5.09 11.46 14.56
C VAL A 6 6.27 11.85 13.67
N GLY A 7 6.30 11.30 12.46
CA GLY A 7 7.27 11.72 11.44
C GLY A 7 7.19 13.24 11.19
N HIS A 8 8.06 13.78 10.35
CA HIS A 8 8.03 15.21 10.02
C HIS A 8 7.10 15.46 8.81
N PRO A 9 5.79 15.76 8.99
CA PRO A 9 4.80 15.70 7.91
C PRO A 9 5.14 16.63 6.75
N VAL A 10 5.69 17.82 7.03
CA VAL A 10 6.12 18.78 5.99
C VAL A 10 7.25 18.22 5.14
N ALA A 11 8.22 17.54 5.75
CA ALA A 11 9.34 16.95 5.01
C ALA A 11 8.91 15.68 4.27
N GLY A 12 7.98 14.92 4.84
CA GLY A 12 7.35 13.78 4.16
C GLY A 12 6.49 14.20 2.96
N ALA A 13 5.79 15.34 3.05
CA ALA A 13 4.96 15.87 1.98
C ALA A 13 5.78 16.43 0.81
N ALA A 14 7.00 16.95 1.07
CA ALA A 14 7.88 17.49 0.04
C ALA A 14 8.16 16.48 -1.09
N HIS A 15 8.14 15.17 -0.80
CA HIS A 15 8.37 14.10 -1.77
C HIS A 15 7.10 13.32 -2.13
N ALA A 16 5.92 13.69 -1.61
CA ALA A 16 4.69 12.95 -1.87
C ALA A 16 4.25 13.01 -3.35
N HIS A 17 4.66 14.05 -4.06
CA HIS A 17 4.43 14.20 -5.50
C HIS A 17 5.26 13.25 -6.37
N GLU A 18 6.33 12.64 -5.81
CA GLU A 18 7.22 11.75 -6.55
C GLU A 18 6.65 10.34 -6.71
N GLY A 19 5.61 9.99 -5.93
CA GLY A 19 4.92 8.71 -5.99
C GLY A 19 4.69 8.08 -4.61
N ILE A 20 4.19 6.85 -4.59
CA ILE A 20 3.92 6.16 -3.33
C ILE A 20 5.17 5.52 -2.75
N LYS A 21 5.29 5.57 -1.43
CA LYS A 21 6.39 4.98 -0.67
C LYS A 21 6.11 3.56 -0.17
N THR A 22 4.86 3.12 -0.24
CA THR A 22 4.43 1.79 0.20
C THR A 22 2.96 1.56 -0.17
N VAL A 23 2.52 0.31 -0.05
CA VAL A 23 1.11 -0.03 0.18
C VAL A 23 0.92 -0.51 1.61
N SER A 24 -0.26 -0.27 2.15
CA SER A 24 -0.67 -0.66 3.50
C SER A 24 -2.14 -1.03 3.51
N TRP A 25 -2.69 -1.32 4.69
CA TRP A 25 -4.12 -1.58 4.88
C TRP A 25 -5.00 -0.48 4.28
N LEU A 26 -4.60 0.78 4.41
CA LEU A 26 -5.18 1.92 3.70
C LEU A 26 -4.09 2.57 2.85
N THR A 27 -4.36 2.70 1.55
CA THR A 27 -3.46 3.34 0.59
C THR A 27 -4.21 4.44 -0.13
N ALA A 28 -3.78 5.69 0.03
CA ALA A 28 -4.39 6.84 -0.64
C ALA A 28 -3.63 7.19 -1.92
N LEU A 29 -4.36 7.36 -3.02
CA LEU A 29 -3.85 7.78 -4.33
C LEU A 29 -4.61 9.02 -4.79
N ASN A 30 -3.89 10.05 -5.24
CA ASN A 30 -4.53 11.21 -5.89
C ASN A 30 -4.96 10.87 -7.32
N HIS A 31 -5.77 11.74 -7.94
CA HIS A 31 -6.23 11.53 -9.32
C HIS A 31 -5.08 11.36 -10.33
N GLU A 32 -4.00 12.13 -10.21
CA GLU A 32 -2.85 12.02 -11.13
C GLU A 32 -2.19 10.63 -11.10
N LEU A 33 -2.07 10.01 -9.92
CA LEU A 33 -1.52 8.66 -9.78
C LEU A 33 -2.52 7.61 -10.29
N ILE A 34 -3.83 7.82 -10.09
CA ILE A 34 -4.87 6.93 -10.60
C ILE A 34 -4.89 6.93 -12.13
N GLU A 35 -4.77 8.08 -12.77
CA GLU A 35 -4.69 8.18 -14.24
C GLU A 35 -3.47 7.44 -14.80
N LYS A 36 -2.32 7.50 -14.12
CA LYS A 36 -1.12 6.72 -14.49
C LYS A 36 -1.33 5.20 -14.41
N LEU A 37 -2.33 4.75 -13.64
CA LEU A 37 -2.73 3.35 -13.55
C LEU A 37 -3.77 2.98 -14.62
N GLY A 38 -4.23 3.90 -15.47
CA GLY A 38 -5.34 3.64 -16.39
C GLY A 38 -6.73 3.94 -15.81
N GLY A 39 -6.80 4.63 -14.68
CA GLY A 39 -8.05 5.07 -14.06
C GLY A 39 -8.62 4.09 -13.03
N ILE A 40 -9.77 4.46 -12.46
CA ILE A 40 -10.45 3.67 -11.42
C ILE A 40 -10.89 2.30 -11.94
N GLY A 41 -11.28 2.22 -13.21
CA GLY A 41 -11.70 0.96 -13.84
C GLY A 41 -10.60 -0.11 -13.83
N GLU A 42 -9.34 0.27 -14.05
CA GLU A 42 -8.21 -0.66 -13.97
C GLU A 42 -8.02 -1.18 -12.54
N ILE A 43 -8.14 -0.29 -11.55
CA ILE A 43 -8.05 -0.67 -10.13
C ILE A 43 -9.14 -1.67 -9.77
N GLN A 44 -10.38 -1.45 -10.22
CA GLN A 44 -11.50 -2.36 -9.97
C GLN A 44 -11.37 -3.69 -10.72
N ALA A 45 -10.73 -3.70 -11.89
CA ALA A 45 -10.49 -4.92 -12.67
C ALA A 45 -9.43 -5.82 -12.00
N GLU A 46 -8.39 -5.23 -11.42
CA GLU A 46 -7.29 -5.98 -10.81
C GLU A 46 -7.50 -6.30 -9.32
N LEU A 47 -8.31 -5.51 -8.60
CA LEU A 47 -8.60 -5.69 -7.18
C LEU A 47 -10.07 -6.10 -6.99
N PRO A 48 -10.40 -7.32 -6.55
CA PRO A 48 -11.81 -7.74 -6.37
C PRO A 48 -12.47 -7.17 -5.09
N MET A 49 -13.66 -6.57 -5.22
CA MET A 49 -14.34 -5.79 -4.15
C MET A 49 -14.82 -6.59 -2.92
N ASP A 50 -14.71 -7.92 -2.98
CA ASP A 50 -14.91 -8.80 -1.84
C ASP A 50 -13.79 -8.65 -0.79
N TRP A 51 -12.58 -8.26 -1.21
CA TRP A 51 -11.42 -8.07 -0.34
C TRP A 51 -10.92 -6.62 -0.30
N PHE A 52 -11.30 -5.82 -1.28
CA PHE A 52 -10.89 -4.42 -1.40
C PHE A 52 -12.09 -3.48 -1.34
N ALA A 53 -11.90 -2.28 -0.81
CA ALA A 53 -12.89 -1.21 -0.88
C ALA A 53 -12.22 0.09 -1.32
N LEU A 54 -12.94 0.88 -2.12
CA LEU A 54 -12.47 2.15 -2.63
C LEU A 54 -13.36 3.24 -2.03
N TYR A 55 -12.73 4.31 -1.54
CA TYR A 55 -13.40 5.45 -0.95
C TYR A 55 -12.93 6.71 -1.65
N ASP A 56 -13.86 7.44 -2.26
CA ASP A 56 -13.56 8.77 -2.77
C ASP A 56 -13.34 9.74 -1.60
N TYR A 57 -12.20 10.43 -1.60
CA TYR A 57 -11.91 11.50 -0.63
C TYR A 57 -11.90 12.90 -1.27
N GLY A 58 -12.45 13.03 -2.49
CA GLY A 58 -12.64 14.26 -3.25
C GLY A 58 -11.44 14.66 -4.13
N SER A 59 -10.23 14.23 -3.79
CA SER A 59 -9.01 14.48 -4.60
C SER A 59 -8.27 13.19 -4.98
N GLY A 60 -8.95 12.06 -4.84
CA GLY A 60 -8.41 10.74 -5.10
C GLY A 60 -9.19 9.63 -4.41
N LEU A 61 -8.58 8.44 -4.36
CA LEU A 61 -9.15 7.26 -3.73
C LEU A 61 -8.31 6.78 -2.55
N ALA A 62 -8.98 6.45 -1.44
CA ALA A 62 -8.42 5.62 -0.40
C ALA A 62 -8.84 4.17 -0.67
N ILE A 63 -7.85 3.29 -0.78
CA ILE A 63 -8.03 1.87 -1.08
C ILE A 63 -7.77 1.09 0.20
N GLN A 64 -8.78 0.36 0.66
CA GLN A 64 -8.69 -0.56 1.79
C GLN A 64 -8.38 -1.96 1.31
N SER A 65 -7.34 -2.56 1.88
CA SER A 65 -6.86 -3.91 1.57
C SER A 65 -7.19 -4.89 2.70
N GLY A 66 -8.39 -5.48 2.67
CA GLY A 66 -8.86 -6.44 3.66
C GLY A 66 -9.51 -5.82 4.91
N PRO A 67 -10.07 -6.65 5.80
CA PRO A 67 -10.95 -6.20 6.88
C PRO A 67 -10.20 -5.60 8.09
N VAL A 68 -8.91 -5.90 8.26
CA VAL A 68 -8.13 -5.47 9.42
C VAL A 68 -6.74 -4.98 9.02
N PRO A 69 -6.14 -4.05 9.78
CA PRO A 69 -4.74 -3.69 9.62
C PRO A 69 -3.83 -4.90 9.71
N GLU A 70 -2.78 -4.95 8.90
CA GLU A 70 -1.76 -5.99 8.97
C GLU A 70 -0.35 -5.42 8.79
N ALA A 71 0.53 -5.83 9.69
CA ALA A 71 1.93 -5.43 9.70
C ALA A 71 2.77 -6.18 8.65
N ALA A 72 2.27 -7.33 8.17
CA ALA A 72 2.93 -8.21 7.21
C ALA A 72 4.39 -8.51 7.57
N PRO A 73 4.62 -9.24 8.68
CA PRO A 73 5.97 -9.51 9.15
C PRO A 73 6.73 -10.38 8.15
N THR A 74 8.05 -10.18 8.07
CA THR A 74 8.90 -10.78 7.02
C THR A 74 9.13 -12.28 7.17
N ASP A 75 8.80 -12.85 8.32
CA ASP A 75 8.89 -14.28 8.63
C ASP A 75 7.60 -15.05 8.31
N GLN A 76 6.56 -14.36 7.81
CA GLN A 76 5.30 -14.96 7.36
C GLN A 76 5.13 -14.80 5.84
N PRO A 77 4.24 -15.60 5.21
CA PRO A 77 3.89 -15.40 3.81
C PRO A 77 3.38 -13.98 3.55
N LYS A 78 3.76 -13.39 2.41
CA LYS A 78 3.25 -12.08 2.01
C LYS A 78 1.72 -12.17 1.85
N PRO A 79 0.93 -11.23 2.38
CA PRO A 79 -0.51 -11.21 2.17
C PRO A 79 -0.85 -10.84 0.71
N ALA A 80 -1.69 -11.62 0.04
CA ALA A 80 -2.19 -11.33 -1.31
C ALA A 80 -2.87 -9.97 -1.37
N ARG A 81 -3.64 -9.59 -0.35
CA ARG A 81 -4.25 -8.26 -0.23
C ARG A 81 -3.26 -7.09 -0.20
N LEU A 82 -1.98 -7.33 0.06
CA LEU A 82 -0.92 -6.31 -0.05
C LEU A 82 -0.04 -6.51 -1.29
N VAL A 83 0.17 -7.75 -1.71
CA VAL A 83 0.94 -8.08 -2.92
C VAL A 83 0.26 -7.59 -4.19
N LEU A 84 -1.04 -7.85 -4.36
CA LEU A 84 -1.79 -7.47 -5.55
C LEU A 84 -1.79 -5.94 -5.80
N PRO A 85 -2.17 -5.10 -4.82
CA PRO A 85 -2.06 -3.65 -5.00
C PRO A 85 -0.60 -3.19 -5.11
N ASN A 86 0.35 -3.80 -4.41
CA ASN A 86 1.77 -3.46 -4.58
C ASN A 86 2.24 -3.67 -6.02
N ARG A 87 1.83 -4.79 -6.65
CA ARG A 87 2.14 -5.07 -8.05
C ARG A 87 1.48 -4.06 -8.98
N LEU A 88 0.18 -3.81 -8.82
CA LEU A 88 -0.56 -2.83 -9.63
C LEU A 88 0.07 -1.43 -9.55
N PHE A 89 0.42 -0.99 -8.34
CA PHE A 89 0.94 0.36 -8.11
C PHE A 89 2.45 0.48 -8.35
N LYS A 90 3.12 -0.55 -8.87
CA LYS A 90 4.57 -0.54 -9.08
C LYS A 90 5.03 0.62 -9.96
N VAL A 91 4.24 0.97 -10.98
CA VAL A 91 4.53 2.06 -11.94
C VAL A 91 4.41 3.47 -11.34
N ILE A 92 3.75 3.61 -10.19
CA ILE A 92 3.55 4.90 -9.49
C ILE A 92 4.34 5.01 -8.19
N ARG A 93 5.28 4.07 -7.93
CA ARG A 93 6.16 4.16 -6.76
C ARG A 93 7.13 5.32 -6.90
N ALA A 94 7.43 5.96 -5.78
CA ALA A 94 8.50 6.94 -5.73
C ALA A 94 9.82 6.26 -6.13
N PRO A 95 10.65 6.90 -6.98
CA PRO A 95 11.91 6.33 -7.44
C PRO A 95 12.92 6.15 -6.30
N LYS A 96 12.80 6.96 -5.25
CA LYS A 96 13.61 6.88 -4.04
C LYS A 96 12.78 7.31 -2.84
N VAL A 97 13.00 6.67 -1.69
CA VAL A 97 12.37 7.05 -0.42
C VAL A 97 13.40 7.10 0.71
N GLY A 98 13.10 7.88 1.73
CA GLY A 98 13.78 7.84 3.03
C GLY A 98 12.73 7.93 4.13
N LEU A 99 12.72 6.97 5.06
CA LEU A 99 11.76 6.91 6.16
C LEU A 99 12.48 6.86 7.52
N HIS A 100 11.77 7.26 8.56
CA HIS A 100 12.25 7.29 9.96
C HIS A 100 13.55 8.10 10.12
N ASN A 101 13.63 9.26 9.45
CA ASN A 101 14.81 10.13 9.48
C ASN A 101 14.99 10.87 10.82
N ALA A 102 13.99 10.85 11.71
CA ALA A 102 13.97 11.56 13.00
C ALA A 102 14.59 10.74 14.16
N SER A 103 15.65 9.98 13.90
CA SER A 103 16.32 9.19 14.94
C SER A 103 17.39 10.01 15.67
N THR A 104 17.24 10.13 16.98
CA THR A 104 18.18 10.85 17.87
C THR A 104 19.43 10.00 18.20
N ASN A 105 19.29 8.67 18.23
CA ASN A 105 20.32 7.74 18.72
C ASN A 105 20.84 6.75 17.66
N GLY A 106 20.57 6.99 16.37
CA GLY A 106 21.11 6.16 15.29
C GLY A 106 20.37 4.83 15.05
N GLU A 107 19.19 4.64 15.63
CA GLU A 107 18.26 3.54 15.32
C GLU A 107 17.95 3.44 13.80
N PRO A 108 17.57 2.26 13.28
CA PRO A 108 17.66 1.95 11.86
C PRO A 108 16.79 2.88 11.00
N ARG A 109 17.47 3.69 10.19
CA ARG A 109 16.86 4.52 9.15
C ARG A 109 16.54 3.65 7.94
N ILE A 110 15.35 3.79 7.38
CA ILE A 110 15.00 3.14 6.11
C ILE A 110 15.49 4.07 4.99
N THR A 111 16.76 3.94 4.64
CA THR A 111 17.46 4.72 3.62
C THR A 111 18.39 3.84 2.77
N GLY A 112 18.78 4.32 1.58
CA GLY A 112 19.64 3.56 0.67
C GLY A 112 19.09 2.18 0.36
N TRP A 113 19.91 1.13 0.56
CA TRP A 113 19.51 -0.26 0.33
C TRP A 113 18.25 -0.66 1.11
N SER A 114 18.12 -0.27 2.38
CA SER A 114 16.94 -0.64 3.19
C SER A 114 15.65 0.03 2.70
N ALA A 115 15.74 1.23 2.12
CA ALA A 115 14.61 1.89 1.45
C ALA A 115 14.20 1.16 0.17
N GLU A 116 15.18 0.67 -0.60
CA GLU A 116 14.88 -0.15 -1.78
C GLU A 116 14.19 -1.47 -1.39
N GLN A 117 14.66 -2.14 -0.33
CA GLN A 117 14.00 -3.34 0.19
C GLN A 117 12.58 -3.04 0.70
N TRP A 118 12.40 -1.88 1.35
CA TRP A 118 11.08 -1.44 1.79
C TRP A 118 10.10 -1.27 0.62
N LEU A 119 10.54 -0.60 -0.46
CA LEU A 119 9.74 -0.43 -1.67
C LEU A 119 9.42 -1.77 -2.36
N LYS A 120 10.30 -2.77 -2.24
CA LYS A 120 10.17 -4.09 -2.88
C LYS A 120 9.59 -5.17 -1.96
N ARG A 121 9.20 -4.84 -0.72
CA ARG A 121 8.85 -5.84 0.31
C ARG A 121 7.70 -6.79 -0.08
N PHE A 122 6.82 -6.35 -0.98
CA PHE A 122 5.72 -7.14 -1.52
C PHE A 122 5.87 -7.45 -3.01
N ASP A 123 7.07 -7.25 -3.57
CA ASP A 123 7.32 -7.65 -4.96
C ASP A 123 7.30 -9.17 -5.06
N ILE A 124 6.82 -9.59 -6.23
CA ILE A 124 6.72 -10.97 -6.68
C ILE A 124 7.19 -11.02 -8.12
N GLU A 125 7.62 -12.18 -8.56
CA GLU A 125 7.85 -12.45 -9.98
C GLU A 125 6.50 -12.60 -10.71
N GLU A 126 6.50 -12.41 -12.03
CA GLU A 126 5.26 -12.37 -12.81
C GLU A 126 4.52 -13.72 -12.83
N ASP A 127 5.26 -14.82 -12.79
CA ASP A 127 4.72 -16.19 -12.73
C ASP A 127 4.08 -16.52 -11.37
N GLU A 128 4.38 -15.76 -10.31
CA GLU A 128 3.74 -15.90 -9.01
C GLU A 128 2.35 -15.23 -8.95
N LEU A 129 1.99 -14.38 -9.91
CA LEU A 129 0.75 -13.59 -9.87
C LEU A 129 -0.50 -14.46 -9.69
N MET A 130 -0.60 -15.54 -10.47
CA MET A 130 -1.74 -16.45 -10.38
C MET A 130 -1.82 -17.17 -9.03
N ALA A 131 -0.67 -17.47 -8.41
CA ALA A 131 -0.63 -18.07 -7.09
C ALA A 131 -1.17 -17.09 -6.03
N TYR A 132 -0.83 -15.80 -6.12
CA TYR A 132 -1.37 -14.79 -5.20
C TYR A 132 -2.84 -14.45 -5.44
N LYS A 133 -3.30 -14.45 -6.71
CA LYS A 133 -4.74 -14.36 -7.01
C LYS A 133 -5.51 -15.55 -6.41
N GLY A 134 -4.92 -16.75 -6.43
CA GLY A 134 -5.47 -17.93 -5.74
C GLY A 134 -5.48 -17.78 -4.22
N ARG A 135 -4.35 -17.38 -3.61
CA ARG A 135 -4.26 -17.17 -2.15
C ARG A 135 -5.25 -16.15 -1.61
N LEU A 136 -5.58 -15.12 -2.39
CA LEU A 136 -6.59 -14.12 -2.00
C LEU A 136 -7.92 -14.79 -1.64
N LEU A 137 -8.28 -15.90 -2.30
CA LEU A 137 -9.55 -16.60 -2.05
C LEU A 137 -9.66 -17.15 -0.63
N ASP A 138 -8.52 -17.44 0.00
CA ASP A 138 -8.41 -17.93 1.38
C ASP A 138 -8.27 -16.79 2.41
N GLU A 139 -8.07 -15.55 1.95
CA GLU A 139 -7.94 -14.40 2.84
C GLU A 139 -9.31 -13.86 3.31
N PRO A 140 -9.37 -13.26 4.52
CA PRO A 140 -10.61 -12.70 5.04
C PRO A 140 -11.22 -11.64 4.12
N ARG A 141 -12.51 -11.81 3.80
CA ARG A 141 -13.30 -10.85 3.03
C ARG A 141 -13.74 -9.66 3.88
N LEU A 142 -14.05 -8.57 3.20
CA LEU A 142 -14.70 -7.41 3.79
C LEU A 142 -16.14 -7.75 4.20
N THR A 143 -16.57 -7.12 5.29
CA THR A 143 -17.95 -7.19 5.77
C THR A 143 -18.43 -5.76 6.05
N LYS A 144 -19.75 -5.59 6.24
CA LYS A 144 -20.33 -4.31 6.65
C LYS A 144 -19.74 -3.78 7.98
N ALA A 145 -19.21 -4.64 8.83
CA ALA A 145 -18.57 -4.25 10.09
C ALA A 145 -17.14 -3.69 9.89
N THR A 146 -16.53 -3.96 8.74
CA THR A 146 -15.12 -3.63 8.45
C THR A 146 -14.97 -2.65 7.30
N THR A 147 -16.07 -2.07 6.82
CA THR A 147 -16.10 -1.11 5.71
C THR A 147 -17.02 0.05 6.02
N LEU A 148 -16.70 1.23 5.50
CA LEU A 148 -17.64 2.34 5.49
C LEU A 148 -18.75 2.11 4.45
N PRO A 149 -19.96 2.67 4.67
CA PRO A 149 -21.11 2.48 3.78
C PRO A 149 -20.91 3.06 2.37
N ASP A 150 -20.15 4.14 2.25
CA ASP A 150 -19.99 4.91 0.99
C ASP A 150 -18.84 4.40 0.11
N ARG A 151 -18.64 3.08 0.04
CA ARG A 151 -17.63 2.50 -0.86
C ARG A 151 -18.13 2.50 -2.31
N LEU A 152 -17.22 2.80 -3.24
CA LEU A 152 -17.45 2.76 -4.69
C LEU A 152 -17.63 1.33 -5.22
#